data_AF-K1UDA4-F1
#
_entry.id   AF-K1UDA4-F1
#
_cell.length_a   1.000
_cell.length_b   1.000
_cell.length_c   1.000
_cell.angle_alpha   90.00
_cell.angle_beta   90.00
_cell.angle_gamma   90.00
#
_symmetry.space_group_name_H-M   'P 1'
#
loop_
_entity.id
_entity.type
_entity.pdbx_description
1 polymer ?
#
loop_
_entity_poly.entity_id
_entity_poly.type
_entity_poly.pdbx_seq_one_letter_code
_entity_poly.pdbx_strand_id
1 'polypeptide(L)'
;RQDWLEEAGFSEYPVGDNTKLLELYAKLVENGHQYPLSGKKVSGAGIDQNYGYRDYPQDETTWATTGDYQIPALSTEAQKRFLKWENELYNDGYYNPEYYLRDASEAEADFINGEAFTWTGYISSSMNVLNSFYDANPDAKLAVAVTPSTWTQDETWGSSASYRPGTNFGMMIGFANDATEDEVKAAMMYLEWLNQPENLFTMQWGIEGVNFNYDDNGDPVAVDRSDRSG
;
A
#
# COMPACT_ATOMS: atom_id res chain seq x y z
N ARG A 1 3.79 13.43 -6.27
CA ARG A 1 4.56 14.45 -7.02
C ARG A 1 4.44 15.79 -6.29
N GLN A 2 5.42 16.15 -5.48
CA GLN A 2 5.44 17.41 -4.71
C GLN A 2 5.55 18.62 -5.64
N ASP A 3 6.31 18.47 -6.71
CA ASP A 3 6.41 19.43 -7.81
C ASP A 3 5.03 19.76 -8.42
N TRP A 4 4.20 18.76 -8.70
CA TRP A 4 2.84 18.97 -9.21
C TRP A 4 1.90 19.62 -8.18
N LEU A 5 2.08 19.28 -6.92
CA LEU A 5 1.32 19.89 -5.81
C LEU A 5 1.62 21.39 -5.70
N GLU A 6 2.91 21.77 -5.75
CA GLU A 6 3.38 23.15 -5.76
C GLU A 6 2.85 23.92 -6.99
N GLU A 7 2.89 23.28 -8.16
CA GLU A 7 2.35 23.82 -9.42
C GLU A 7 0.85 24.09 -9.35
N ALA A 8 0.09 23.22 -8.68
CA ALA A 8 -1.34 23.39 -8.44
C ALA A 8 -1.67 24.44 -7.38
N GLY A 9 -0.66 25.04 -6.72
CA GLY A 9 -0.84 26.05 -5.67
C GLY A 9 -1.16 25.48 -4.29
N PHE A 10 -0.90 24.19 -4.06
CA PHE A 10 -1.12 23.54 -2.77
C PHE A 10 0.20 23.48 -1.97
N SER A 11 0.14 23.83 -0.69
CA SER A 11 1.29 23.73 0.22
C SER A 11 1.52 22.33 0.77
N GLU A 12 0.46 21.53 0.85
CA GLU A 12 0.46 20.16 1.36
C GLU A 12 -0.61 19.31 0.67
N TYR A 13 -0.38 18.00 0.60
CA TYR A 13 -1.35 17.08 0.04
C TYR A 13 -2.54 16.94 1.02
N PRO A 14 -3.79 17.18 0.60
CA PRO A 14 -4.95 17.29 1.50
C PRO A 14 -5.46 15.92 1.94
N VAL A 15 -4.67 15.20 2.73
CA VAL A 15 -5.04 13.86 3.22
C VAL A 15 -6.32 13.91 4.04
N GLY A 16 -7.31 13.10 3.68
CA GLY A 16 -8.57 12.99 4.41
C GLY A 16 -9.55 14.16 4.16
N ASP A 17 -9.28 15.02 3.20
CA ASP A 17 -10.20 16.07 2.71
C ASP A 17 -10.45 15.83 1.21
N ASN A 18 -11.42 14.98 0.92
CA ASN A 18 -11.74 14.56 -0.45
C ASN A 18 -12.26 15.72 -1.31
N THR A 19 -12.86 16.75 -0.71
CA THR A 19 -13.28 17.95 -1.44
C THR A 19 -12.05 18.70 -1.95
N LYS A 20 -11.04 18.92 -1.11
CA LYS A 20 -9.78 19.52 -1.55
C LYS A 20 -8.98 18.62 -2.49
N LEU A 21 -9.09 17.29 -2.38
CA LEU A 21 -8.48 16.39 -3.36
C LEU A 21 -9.10 16.59 -4.75
N LEU A 22 -10.42 16.74 -4.85
CA LEU A 22 -11.06 17.06 -6.14
C LEU A 22 -10.58 18.42 -6.68
N GLU A 23 -10.47 19.44 -5.84
CA GLU A 23 -9.92 20.74 -6.24
C GLU A 23 -8.48 20.62 -6.76
N LEU A 24 -7.64 19.85 -6.07
CA LEU A 24 -6.27 19.56 -6.49
C LEU A 24 -6.25 18.83 -7.84
N TYR A 25 -7.02 17.77 -8.01
CA TYR A 25 -7.04 17.00 -9.27
C TYR A 25 -7.56 17.81 -10.45
N ALA A 26 -8.59 18.64 -10.23
CA ALA A 26 -9.04 19.60 -11.22
C ALA A 26 -7.92 20.56 -11.63
N LYS A 27 -7.14 21.08 -10.68
CA LYS A 27 -5.98 21.93 -10.98
C LYS A 27 -4.88 21.22 -11.75
N LEU A 28 -4.61 19.95 -11.45
CA LEU A 28 -3.65 19.15 -12.21
C LEU A 28 -4.09 19.02 -13.68
N VAL A 29 -5.37 18.74 -13.93
CA VAL A 29 -5.92 18.67 -15.29
C VAL A 29 -5.89 20.03 -15.98
N GLU A 30 -6.26 21.13 -15.30
CA GLU A 30 -6.17 22.50 -15.83
C GLU A 30 -4.73 22.86 -16.23
N ASN A 31 -3.74 22.37 -15.50
CA ASN A 31 -2.32 22.55 -15.78
C ASN A 31 -1.79 21.64 -16.90
N GLY A 32 -2.63 20.75 -17.45
CA GLY A 32 -2.31 19.91 -18.60
C GLY A 32 -1.87 18.49 -18.27
N HIS A 33 -1.92 18.08 -17.00
CA HIS A 33 -1.64 16.70 -16.60
C HIS A 33 -2.82 15.82 -17.00
N GLN A 34 -2.64 15.00 -18.04
CA GLN A 34 -3.68 14.10 -18.52
C GLN A 34 -3.79 12.89 -17.61
N TYR A 35 -5.00 12.57 -17.16
CA TYR A 35 -5.28 11.41 -16.30
C TYR A 35 -4.33 11.33 -15.10
N PRO A 36 -4.25 12.37 -14.25
CA PRO A 36 -3.23 12.47 -13.20
C PRO A 36 -3.23 11.29 -12.22
N LEU A 37 -4.31 10.51 -12.13
CA LEU A 37 -4.39 9.34 -11.26
C LEU A 37 -4.08 8.02 -11.98
N SER A 38 -3.76 8.06 -13.28
CA SER A 38 -3.51 6.93 -14.20
C SER A 38 -4.69 5.95 -14.32
N GLY A 39 -5.06 5.30 -13.22
CA GLY A 39 -6.16 4.35 -13.13
C GLY A 39 -5.74 2.93 -13.54
N LYS A 40 -6.21 1.95 -12.77
CA LYS A 40 -6.06 0.52 -13.06
C LYS A 40 -7.24 -0.26 -12.54
N LYS A 41 -7.47 -1.47 -13.07
CA LYS A 41 -8.50 -2.36 -12.54
C LYS A 41 -8.12 -2.83 -11.14
N VAL A 42 -9.09 -2.82 -10.23
CA VAL A 42 -8.94 -3.46 -8.93
C VAL A 42 -8.97 -4.98 -9.13
N SER A 43 -8.02 -5.70 -8.54
CA SER A 43 -7.96 -7.17 -8.62
C SER A 43 -7.49 -7.77 -7.30
N GLY A 44 -7.87 -9.03 -7.04
CA GLY A 44 -7.52 -9.75 -5.81
C GLY A 44 -8.67 -9.88 -4.82
N ALA A 45 -8.37 -10.14 -3.55
CA ALA A 45 -9.36 -10.15 -2.47
C ALA A 45 -9.47 -8.76 -1.82
N GLY A 46 -10.63 -8.44 -1.24
CA GLY A 46 -10.91 -7.09 -0.68
C GLY A 46 -11.17 -6.02 -1.74
N ILE A 47 -11.71 -6.41 -2.91
CA ILE A 47 -11.98 -5.49 -4.04
C ILE A 47 -13.00 -4.41 -3.75
N ASP A 48 -13.79 -4.56 -2.68
CA ASP A 48 -14.78 -3.60 -2.28
C ASP A 48 -14.13 -2.32 -1.71
N GLN A 49 -12.85 -2.36 -1.27
CA GLN A 49 -11.95 -1.22 -0.96
C GLN A 49 -12.59 -0.07 -0.13
N ASN A 50 -13.70 -0.34 0.55
CA ASN A 50 -14.56 0.68 1.14
C ASN A 50 -14.16 1.07 2.56
N TYR A 51 -13.06 0.55 3.12
CA TYR A 51 -12.66 0.80 4.50
C TYR A 51 -12.46 2.28 4.83
N GLY A 52 -11.93 3.05 3.88
CA GLY A 52 -11.83 4.50 3.98
C GLY A 52 -13.19 5.19 3.98
N TYR A 53 -14.26 4.55 3.50
CA TYR A 53 -15.58 5.16 3.34
C TYR A 53 -16.57 4.75 4.44
N ARG A 54 -16.11 3.97 5.42
CA ARG A 54 -16.90 3.52 6.57
C ARG A 54 -17.05 4.64 7.60
N ASP A 55 -18.15 4.54 8.34
CA ASP A 55 -18.41 5.36 9.52
C ASP A 55 -17.72 4.73 10.74
N TYR A 56 -17.08 5.58 11.56
CA TYR A 56 -16.39 5.15 12.78
C TYR A 56 -16.92 5.91 14.01
N PRO A 57 -17.17 5.23 15.14
CA PRO A 57 -17.03 3.78 15.35
C PRO A 57 -18.06 2.99 14.53
N GLN A 58 -17.60 1.86 13.94
CA GLN A 58 -18.47 0.97 13.18
C GLN A 58 -19.43 0.24 14.14
N ASP A 59 -20.69 0.07 13.76
CA ASP A 59 -21.63 -0.73 14.55
C ASP A 59 -21.18 -2.20 14.61
N GLU A 60 -21.50 -2.88 15.71
CA GLU A 60 -21.04 -4.25 15.97
C GLU A 60 -21.52 -5.25 14.93
N THR A 61 -22.73 -5.08 14.39
CA THR A 61 -23.28 -6.02 13.40
C THR A 61 -22.53 -5.90 12.08
N THR A 62 -22.32 -4.67 11.60
CA THR A 62 -21.55 -4.43 10.37
C THR A 62 -20.10 -4.85 10.55
N TRP A 63 -19.48 -4.58 11.71
CA TRP A 63 -18.14 -5.07 12.02
C TRP A 63 -18.06 -6.61 12.00
N ALA A 64 -19.00 -7.30 12.66
CA ALA A 64 -18.98 -8.76 12.72
C ALA A 64 -19.27 -9.44 11.38
N THR A 65 -20.03 -8.79 10.49
CA THR A 65 -20.47 -9.38 9.22
C THR A 65 -19.63 -8.97 8.02
N THR A 66 -18.93 -7.83 8.09
CA THR A 66 -18.17 -7.24 6.97
C THR A 66 -16.83 -6.62 7.39
N GLY A 67 -16.37 -6.90 8.61
CA GLY A 67 -15.07 -6.45 9.12
C GLY A 67 -13.90 -7.14 8.43
N ASP A 68 -14.05 -8.42 8.06
CA ASP A 68 -13.02 -9.19 7.36
C ASP A 68 -12.94 -8.80 5.89
N TYR A 69 -11.71 -8.54 5.40
CA TYR A 69 -11.44 -8.13 4.02
C TYR A 69 -11.78 -9.20 2.97
N GLN A 70 -11.98 -10.46 3.39
CA GLN A 70 -12.45 -11.55 2.53
C GLN A 70 -13.97 -11.52 2.32
N ILE A 71 -14.72 -10.77 3.13
CA ILE A 71 -16.18 -10.69 3.02
C ILE A 71 -16.56 -9.36 2.37
N PRO A 72 -17.01 -9.37 1.10
CA PRO A 72 -17.34 -8.13 0.40
C PRO A 72 -18.53 -7.40 1.06
N ALA A 73 -18.34 -6.14 1.45
CA ALA A 73 -19.36 -5.30 2.08
C ALA A 73 -20.20 -4.54 1.04
N LEU A 74 -20.57 -5.21 -0.06
CA LEU A 74 -21.13 -4.56 -1.27
C LEU A 74 -22.45 -3.81 -1.05
N SER A 75 -23.24 -4.23 -0.06
CA SER A 75 -24.54 -3.62 0.25
C SER A 75 -24.49 -2.49 1.27
N THR A 76 -23.29 -2.06 1.68
CA THR A 76 -23.12 -1.01 2.71
C THR A 76 -23.18 0.40 2.12
N GLU A 77 -23.55 1.40 2.93
CA GLU A 77 -23.43 2.81 2.51
C GLU A 77 -21.98 3.21 2.24
N ALA A 78 -21.00 2.59 2.92
CA ALA A 78 -19.59 2.79 2.63
C ALA A 78 -19.24 2.39 1.19
N GLN A 79 -19.75 1.25 0.70
CA GLN A 79 -19.56 0.84 -0.69
C GLN A 79 -20.17 1.86 -1.66
N LYS A 80 -21.36 2.36 -1.36
CA LYS A 80 -22.04 3.35 -2.20
C LYS A 80 -21.26 4.67 -2.27
N ARG A 81 -20.69 5.14 -1.15
CA ARG A 81 -19.81 6.32 -1.13
C ARG A 81 -18.53 6.09 -1.93
N PHE A 82 -17.89 4.93 -1.78
CA PHE A 82 -16.72 4.55 -2.57
C PHE A 82 -17.02 4.55 -4.08
N LEU A 83 -18.11 3.90 -4.50
CA LEU A 83 -18.50 3.86 -5.91
C LEU A 83 -18.84 5.23 -6.46
N LYS A 84 -19.46 6.11 -5.65
CA LYS A 84 -19.71 7.50 -6.03
C LYS A 84 -18.39 8.26 -6.24
N TRP A 85 -17.43 8.10 -5.34
CA TRP A 85 -16.11 8.69 -5.46
C TRP A 85 -15.38 8.24 -6.72
N GLU A 86 -15.28 6.92 -6.96
CA GLU A 86 -14.65 6.40 -8.18
C GLU A 86 -15.37 6.86 -9.46
N ASN A 87 -16.71 7.00 -9.40
CA ASN A 87 -17.48 7.53 -10.52
C ASN A 87 -17.18 9.01 -10.79
N GLU A 88 -17.03 9.82 -9.74
CA GLU A 88 -16.62 11.23 -9.87
C GLU A 88 -15.24 11.31 -10.53
N LEU A 89 -14.25 10.57 -9.99
CA LEU A 89 -12.88 10.59 -10.51
C LEU A 89 -12.79 10.18 -11.99
N TYR A 90 -13.60 9.20 -12.40
CA TYR A 90 -13.65 8.77 -13.79
C TYR A 90 -14.30 9.82 -14.70
N ASN A 91 -15.48 10.34 -14.33
CA ASN A 91 -16.22 11.27 -15.18
C ASN A 91 -15.54 12.64 -15.30
N ASP A 92 -14.80 13.06 -14.26
CA ASP A 92 -14.00 14.28 -14.29
C ASP A 92 -12.69 14.11 -15.10
N GLY A 93 -12.40 12.91 -15.59
CA GLY A 93 -11.25 12.64 -16.44
C GLY A 93 -9.92 12.51 -15.67
N TYR A 94 -9.95 12.17 -14.39
CA TYR A 94 -8.73 11.97 -13.61
C TYR A 94 -8.09 10.59 -13.85
N TYR A 95 -8.87 9.61 -14.32
CA TYR A 95 -8.39 8.29 -14.72
C TYR A 95 -8.32 8.14 -16.24
N ASN A 96 -7.41 7.27 -16.70
CA ASN A 96 -7.39 6.81 -18.08
C ASN A 96 -8.74 6.16 -18.41
N PRO A 97 -9.37 6.48 -19.56
CA PRO A 97 -10.68 5.94 -19.92
C PRO A 97 -10.70 4.42 -19.99
N GLU A 98 -9.56 3.78 -20.28
CA GLU A 98 -9.39 2.34 -20.37
C GLU A 98 -8.86 1.70 -19.06
N TYR A 99 -8.91 2.40 -17.92
CA TYR A 99 -8.35 1.92 -16.64
C TYR A 99 -8.79 0.49 -16.26
N TYR A 100 -9.99 0.08 -16.65
CA TYR A 100 -10.56 -1.23 -16.36
C TYR A 100 -9.89 -2.40 -17.14
N LEU A 101 -9.15 -2.11 -18.21
CA LEU A 101 -8.31 -3.08 -18.91
C LEU A 101 -6.91 -3.17 -18.31
N ARG A 102 -6.46 -2.06 -17.72
CA ARG A 102 -5.09 -1.86 -17.25
C ARG A 102 -4.78 -2.62 -15.96
N ASP A 103 -3.57 -3.14 -15.84
CA ASP A 103 -3.07 -3.76 -14.63
C ASP A 103 -2.23 -2.82 -13.75
N ALA A 104 -1.74 -3.35 -12.62
CA ALA A 104 -0.95 -2.56 -11.68
C ALA A 104 0.43 -2.15 -12.21
N SER A 105 1.03 -2.94 -13.11
CA SER A 105 2.33 -2.65 -13.70
C SER A 105 2.24 -1.51 -14.72
N GLU A 106 1.13 -1.38 -15.43
CA GLU A 106 0.89 -0.26 -16.34
C GLU A 106 0.74 1.06 -15.58
N ALA A 107 -0.01 1.09 -14.47
CA ALA A 107 -0.12 2.29 -13.65
C ALA A 107 1.20 2.64 -12.93
N GLU A 108 2.00 1.63 -12.57
CA GLU A 108 3.35 1.85 -12.05
C GLU A 108 4.29 2.43 -13.11
N ALA A 109 4.19 1.97 -14.36
CA ALA A 109 4.94 2.52 -15.48
C ALA A 109 4.58 3.99 -15.74
N ASP A 110 3.29 4.37 -15.72
CA ASP A 110 2.88 5.78 -15.83
C ASP A 110 3.52 6.65 -14.74
N PHE A 111 3.57 6.15 -13.50
CA PHE A 111 4.24 6.87 -12.42
C PHE A 111 5.73 7.03 -12.71
N ILE A 112 6.44 5.94 -13.04
CA ILE A 112 7.87 5.95 -13.39
C ILE A 112 8.15 6.92 -14.55
N ASN A 113 7.28 6.98 -15.54
CA ASN A 113 7.41 7.87 -16.70
C ASN A 113 7.02 9.33 -16.42
N GLY A 114 6.64 9.65 -15.17
CA GLY A 114 6.29 11.00 -14.76
C GLY A 114 4.88 11.44 -15.17
N GLU A 115 4.02 10.50 -15.57
CA GLU A 115 2.65 10.74 -16.07
C GLU A 115 1.59 10.63 -14.97
N ALA A 116 1.90 9.96 -13.85
CA ALA A 116 1.00 9.86 -12.70
C ALA A 116 1.43 10.76 -11.52
N PHE A 117 0.44 11.36 -10.86
CA PHE A 117 0.62 12.24 -9.71
C PHE A 117 1.05 11.48 -8.44
N THR A 118 0.50 10.29 -8.24
CA THR A 118 0.70 9.47 -7.04
C THR A 118 1.05 8.03 -7.40
N TRP A 119 1.79 7.39 -6.50
CA TRP A 119 2.00 5.95 -6.47
C TRP A 119 1.91 5.48 -5.02
N THR A 120 1.38 4.28 -4.83
CA THR A 120 1.23 3.64 -3.52
C THR A 120 1.80 2.23 -3.57
N GLY A 121 2.50 1.85 -2.50
CA GLY A 121 3.10 0.52 -2.38
C GLY A 121 3.62 0.28 -0.96
N TYR A 122 3.95 -0.97 -0.67
CA TYR A 122 4.60 -1.32 0.58
C TYR A 122 6.04 -0.83 0.58
N ILE A 123 6.49 -0.29 1.72
CA ILE A 123 7.90 0.00 1.93
C ILE A 123 8.65 -1.32 1.99
N SER A 124 9.75 -1.43 1.26
CA SER A 124 10.68 -2.55 1.34
C SER A 124 12.12 -2.02 1.43
N SER A 125 13.08 -2.92 1.67
CA SER A 125 14.51 -2.54 1.75
C SER A 125 15.04 -1.93 0.45
N SER A 126 14.41 -2.24 -0.70
CA SER A 126 14.71 -1.64 -1.99
C SER A 126 13.45 -1.08 -2.64
N MET A 127 13.48 0.18 -3.06
CA MET A 127 12.33 0.83 -3.71
C MET A 127 12.63 1.05 -5.20
N ASN A 128 12.67 -0.04 -5.97
CA ASN A 128 13.04 0.02 -7.40
C ASN A 128 12.17 0.99 -8.21
N VAL A 129 10.88 1.11 -7.88
CA VAL A 129 9.97 2.09 -8.52
C VAL A 129 10.47 3.52 -8.33
N LEU A 130 10.94 3.87 -7.12
CA LEU A 130 11.46 5.21 -6.83
C LEU A 130 12.81 5.44 -7.51
N ASN A 131 13.68 4.43 -7.56
CA ASN A 131 14.94 4.50 -8.30
C ASN A 131 14.67 4.76 -9.78
N SER A 132 13.85 3.93 -10.43
CA SER A 132 13.47 4.10 -11.84
C SER A 132 12.79 5.44 -12.10
N PHE A 133 11.94 5.90 -11.17
CA PHE A 133 11.31 7.21 -11.26
C PHE A 133 12.34 8.34 -11.32
N TYR A 134 13.33 8.35 -10.42
CA TYR A 134 14.35 9.41 -10.40
C TYR A 134 15.36 9.28 -11.54
N ASP A 135 15.63 8.07 -12.03
CA ASP A 135 16.41 7.87 -13.25
C ASP A 135 15.72 8.50 -14.47
N ALA A 136 14.39 8.37 -14.57
CA ALA A 136 13.59 8.96 -15.64
C ALA A 136 13.28 10.45 -15.43
N ASN A 137 13.17 10.90 -14.17
CA ASN A 137 12.75 12.25 -13.78
C ASN A 137 13.73 12.85 -12.75
N PRO A 138 14.97 13.18 -13.14
CA PRO A 138 16.03 13.55 -12.20
C PRO A 138 15.76 14.84 -11.40
N ASP A 139 14.94 15.74 -11.94
CA ASP A 139 14.59 17.01 -11.30
C ASP A 139 13.24 16.99 -10.57
N ALA A 140 12.51 15.87 -10.62
CA ALA A 140 11.21 15.76 -9.98
C ALA A 140 11.34 15.75 -8.45
N LYS A 141 10.28 16.21 -7.76
CA LYS A 141 10.21 16.18 -6.30
C LYS A 141 9.12 15.21 -5.85
N LEU A 142 9.47 14.24 -5.02
CA LEU A 142 8.48 13.39 -4.34
C LEU A 142 8.35 13.79 -2.87
N ALA A 143 7.12 13.70 -2.36
CA ALA A 143 6.80 13.81 -0.93
C ALA A 143 6.03 12.57 -0.50
N VAL A 144 6.09 12.27 0.80
CA VAL A 144 5.34 11.16 1.41
C VAL A 144 4.04 11.71 1.97
N ALA A 145 2.91 11.18 1.50
CA ALA A 145 1.61 11.44 2.11
C ALA A 145 1.41 10.48 3.31
N VAL A 146 1.15 11.04 4.49
CA VAL A 146 0.93 10.25 5.71
C VAL A 146 -0.53 10.35 6.10
N THR A 147 -1.18 9.21 6.36
CA THR A 147 -2.54 9.18 6.89
C THR A 147 -2.58 9.85 8.27
N PRO A 148 -3.39 10.90 8.48
CA PRO A 148 -3.44 11.59 9.76
C PRO A 148 -3.97 10.67 10.86
N SER A 149 -3.53 10.90 12.09
CA SER A 149 -4.06 10.18 13.27
C SER A 149 -5.46 10.65 13.68
N THR A 150 -5.95 11.73 13.08
CA THR A 150 -7.29 12.27 13.30
C THR A 150 -8.27 11.60 12.34
N TRP A 151 -9.36 11.07 12.91
CA TRP A 151 -10.46 10.54 12.13
C TRP A 151 -11.30 11.69 11.57
N THR A 152 -11.44 11.73 10.24
CA THR A 152 -12.41 12.59 9.55
C THR A 152 -13.58 11.73 9.12
N GLN A 153 -14.80 12.19 9.34
CA GLN A 153 -16.02 11.54 8.84
C GLN A 153 -16.72 12.49 7.87
N ASP A 154 -16.72 12.14 6.58
CA ASP A 154 -17.42 12.86 5.52
C ASP A 154 -18.47 11.92 4.91
N GLU A 155 -19.74 12.29 5.06
CA GLU A 155 -20.88 11.49 4.56
C GLU A 155 -20.98 11.48 3.02
N THR A 156 -20.38 12.46 2.35
CA THR A 156 -20.41 12.62 0.89
C THR A 156 -19.36 11.75 0.23
N TRP A 157 -18.12 11.86 0.71
CA TRP A 157 -16.95 11.30 0.05
C TRP A 157 -16.23 10.25 0.87
N GLY A 158 -16.61 9.99 2.11
CA GLY A 158 -15.94 9.02 2.97
C GLY A 158 -14.86 9.60 3.88
N SER A 159 -14.40 8.76 4.79
CA SER A 159 -13.52 9.08 5.92
C SER A 159 -12.02 8.95 5.58
N SER A 160 -11.16 9.25 6.55
CA SER A 160 -9.73 8.92 6.50
C SER A 160 -9.49 7.40 6.52
N ALA A 161 -8.42 6.94 5.87
CA ALA A 161 -8.03 5.53 5.87
C ALA A 161 -7.90 4.98 7.30
N SER A 162 -8.46 3.80 7.53
CA SER A 162 -8.40 3.13 8.82
C SER A 162 -6.99 2.59 9.08
N TYR A 163 -6.48 2.85 10.28
CA TYR A 163 -5.26 2.19 10.75
C TYR A 163 -5.58 0.72 11.00
N ARG A 164 -4.81 -0.17 10.38
CA ARG A 164 -4.76 -1.56 10.84
C ARG A 164 -4.08 -1.59 12.21
N PRO A 165 -4.76 -1.94 13.31
CA PRO A 165 -4.16 -1.95 14.64
C PRO A 165 -3.13 -3.07 14.72
N GLY A 166 -1.88 -2.75 14.37
CA GLY A 166 -0.75 -3.68 14.38
C GLY A 166 -0.85 -4.79 13.35
N THR A 167 0.25 -5.06 12.65
CA THR A 167 0.47 -6.35 12.01
C THR A 167 0.73 -7.40 13.08
N ASN A 168 -0.31 -7.80 13.82
CA ASN A 168 -0.33 -9.12 14.41
C ASN A 168 -0.51 -10.15 13.28
N PHE A 169 0.39 -10.16 12.30
CA PHE A 169 0.75 -11.39 11.61
C PHE A 169 1.57 -12.23 12.61
N GLY A 170 0.96 -12.51 13.76
CA GLY A 170 1.45 -13.51 14.68
C GLY A 170 1.18 -14.82 13.99
N MET A 171 2.25 -15.57 13.74
CA MET A 171 2.19 -16.95 13.25
C MET A 171 1.03 -17.65 13.97
N MET A 172 -0.01 -18.02 13.22
CA MET A 172 -1.04 -18.89 13.77
C MET A 172 -0.41 -20.27 13.92
N ILE A 173 0.08 -20.57 15.12
CA ILE A 173 0.64 -21.88 15.43
C ILE A 173 -0.51 -22.75 15.91
N GLY A 174 -0.95 -23.66 15.05
CA GLY A 174 -1.97 -24.66 15.37
C GLY A 174 -1.34 -26.05 15.44
N PHE A 175 -1.68 -26.81 16.48
CA PHE A 175 -1.43 -28.25 16.53
C PHE A 175 -2.70 -28.96 16.06
N ALA A 176 -2.53 -30.04 15.29
CA ALA A 176 -3.65 -30.91 14.95
C ALA A 176 -4.28 -31.45 16.24
N ASN A 177 -5.61 -31.66 16.24
CA ASN A 177 -6.33 -32.11 17.43
C ASN A 177 -5.86 -33.49 17.93
N ASP A 178 -5.30 -34.29 17.02
CA ASP A 178 -4.78 -35.64 17.24
C ASP A 178 -3.24 -35.69 17.35
N ALA A 179 -2.56 -34.54 17.40
CA ALA A 179 -1.12 -34.51 17.62
C ALA A 179 -0.77 -35.12 18.98
N THR A 180 0.21 -36.00 18.99
CA THR A 180 0.75 -36.60 20.20
C THR A 180 1.55 -35.58 21.02
N GLU A 181 1.74 -35.86 22.31
CA GLU A 181 2.56 -35.01 23.20
C GLU A 181 3.99 -34.83 22.65
N ASP A 182 4.58 -35.88 22.09
CA ASP A 182 5.93 -35.83 21.53
C ASP A 182 6.01 -34.96 20.27
N GLU A 183 4.99 -34.98 19.40
CA GLU A 183 4.91 -34.13 18.21
C GLU A 183 4.76 -32.65 18.59
N VAL A 184 3.87 -32.36 19.56
CA VAL A 184 3.72 -31.00 20.10
C VAL A 184 5.03 -30.52 20.71
N LYS A 185 5.70 -31.37 21.49
CA LYS A 185 6.98 -31.05 22.12
C LYS A 185 8.08 -30.80 21.08
N ALA A 186 8.18 -31.63 20.05
CA ALA A 186 9.16 -31.46 18.97
C ALA A 186 8.95 -30.13 18.23
N ALA A 187 7.71 -29.78 17.92
CA ALA A 187 7.38 -28.52 17.29
C ALA A 187 7.70 -27.31 18.19
N MET A 188 7.42 -27.38 19.50
CA MET A 188 7.82 -26.34 20.44
C MET A 188 9.34 -26.19 20.55
N MET A 189 10.09 -27.30 20.54
CA MET A 189 11.56 -27.28 20.51
C MET A 189 12.09 -26.67 19.19
N TYR A 190 11.41 -26.92 18.07
CA TYR A 190 11.76 -26.31 16.80
C TYR A 190 11.52 -24.78 16.80
N LEU A 191 10.41 -24.31 17.39
CA LEU A 191 10.15 -22.88 17.57
C LEU A 191 11.19 -22.21 18.48
N GLU A 192 11.58 -22.89 19.57
CA GLU A 192 12.66 -22.42 20.45
C GLU A 192 14.00 -22.34 19.71
N TRP A 193 14.31 -23.33 18.88
CA TRP A 193 15.50 -23.32 18.02
C TRP A 193 15.44 -22.17 17.02
N LEU A 194 14.32 -21.97 16.33
CA LEU A 194 14.13 -20.88 15.37
C LEU A 194 14.37 -19.50 15.99
N ASN A 195 14.00 -19.32 17.26
CA ASN A 195 14.14 -18.06 17.98
C ASN A 195 15.57 -17.79 18.51
N GLN A 196 16.50 -18.73 18.38
CA GLN A 196 17.89 -18.47 18.78
C GLN A 196 18.51 -17.40 17.86
N PRO A 197 19.30 -16.44 18.39
CA PRO A 197 19.82 -15.31 17.62
C PRO A 197 20.57 -15.71 16.35
N GLU A 198 21.35 -16.79 16.39
CA GLU A 198 22.10 -17.30 15.23
C GLU A 198 21.19 -17.83 14.11
N ASN A 199 20.07 -18.47 14.46
CA ASN A 199 19.11 -19.01 13.51
C ASN A 199 18.24 -17.90 12.93
N LEU A 200 17.77 -16.98 13.78
CA LEU A 200 17.08 -15.76 13.32
C LEU A 200 17.96 -14.97 12.36
N PHE A 201 19.24 -14.78 12.70
CA PHE A 201 20.20 -14.09 11.85
C PHE A 201 20.37 -14.79 10.50
N THR A 202 20.58 -16.11 10.51
CA THR A 202 20.70 -16.92 9.28
C THR A 202 19.43 -16.88 8.44
N MET A 203 18.24 -16.91 9.05
CA MET A 203 16.97 -16.80 8.32
C MET A 203 16.76 -15.41 7.72
N GLN A 204 17.22 -14.36 8.41
CA GLN A 204 17.08 -12.97 7.96
C GLN A 204 18.08 -12.61 6.84
N TRP A 205 19.34 -13.04 6.98
CA TRP A 205 20.45 -12.61 6.14
C TRP A 205 20.96 -13.69 5.19
N GLY A 206 20.67 -14.96 5.46
CA GLY A 206 21.20 -16.09 4.71
C GLY A 206 22.62 -16.45 5.13
N ILE A 207 23.44 -16.86 4.17
CA ILE A 207 24.82 -17.31 4.39
C ILE A 207 25.81 -16.21 3.97
N GLU A 208 26.81 -15.94 4.81
CA GLU A 208 27.89 -14.99 4.51
C GLU A 208 28.63 -15.39 3.23
N GLY A 209 28.98 -14.41 2.38
CA GLY A 209 29.59 -14.64 1.07
C GLY A 209 28.62 -15.12 -0.02
N VAL A 210 27.37 -15.46 0.33
CA VAL A 210 26.34 -15.90 -0.63
C VAL A 210 25.20 -14.89 -0.71
N ASN A 211 24.71 -14.45 0.45
CA ASN A 211 23.56 -13.57 0.60
C ASN A 211 23.93 -12.20 1.16
N PHE A 212 24.91 -12.15 2.06
CA PHE A 212 25.41 -10.93 2.68
C PHE A 212 26.93 -11.01 2.93
N ASN A 213 27.57 -9.86 3.17
CA ASN A 213 28.91 -9.74 3.76
C ASN A 213 28.85 -8.70 4.88
N TYR A 214 29.84 -8.67 5.78
CA TYR A 214 29.95 -7.59 6.77
C TYR A 214 30.61 -6.35 6.16
N ASP A 215 30.08 -5.17 6.50
CA ASP A 215 30.74 -3.89 6.22
C ASP A 215 31.86 -3.58 7.23
N ASP A 216 32.51 -2.43 7.07
CA ASP A 216 33.60 -1.98 7.96
C ASP A 216 33.14 -1.75 9.42
N ASN A 217 31.84 -1.59 9.66
CA ASN A 217 31.26 -1.44 11.00
C ASN A 217 30.89 -2.79 11.64
N GLY A 218 31.00 -3.88 10.88
CA GLY A 218 30.58 -5.21 11.31
C GLY A 218 29.07 -5.44 11.16
N ASP A 219 28.38 -4.63 10.34
CA ASP A 219 26.96 -4.81 10.03
C ASP A 219 26.77 -5.65 8.77
N PRO A 220 25.80 -6.58 8.73
CA PRO A 220 25.53 -7.37 7.53
C PRO A 220 24.93 -6.48 6.43
N VAL A 221 25.49 -6.61 5.21
CA VAL A 221 25.05 -5.91 4.01
C VAL A 221 24.81 -6.94 2.90
N ALA A 222 23.65 -6.86 2.24
CA ALA A 222 23.31 -7.79 1.16
C ALA A 222 24.34 -7.72 0.02
N VAL A 223 24.72 -8.88 -0.52
CA VAL A 223 25.55 -8.93 -1.73
C VAL A 223 24.74 -8.32 -2.87
N ASP A 224 25.33 -7.36 -3.60
CA ASP A 224 24.68 -6.76 -4.77
C ASP A 224 24.29 -7.87 -5.76
N ARG A 225 23.06 -7.85 -6.26
CA ARG A 225 22.54 -8.85 -7.21
C ARG A 225 22.68 -8.42 -8.67
N SER A 226 23.24 -7.23 -8.93
CA SER A 226 23.48 -6.71 -10.28
C SER A 226 24.49 -7.54 -11.10
N ASP A 227 25.21 -8.46 -10.44
CA ASP A 227 26.27 -9.31 -11.01
C ASP A 227 25.80 -10.73 -11.39
N ARG A 228 24.56 -11.12 -11.10
CA ARG A 228 24.00 -12.43 -11.52
C ARG A 228 23.41 -12.36 -12.93
N SER A 229 24.24 -11.97 -13.89
CA SER A 229 24.06 -12.31 -15.31
C SER A 229 25.04 -13.44 -15.67
N GLY A 230 24.61 -14.68 -15.43
CA GLY A 230 25.26 -15.91 -15.83
C GLY A 230 24.23 -16.92 -16.30
#